data_AF-A0A4U6TGK4-F1
#
_entry.id   AF-A0A4U6TGK4-F1
#
_cell.length_a   1.000
_cell.length_b   1.000
_cell.length_c   1.000
_cell.angle_alpha   90.00
_cell.angle_beta   90.00
_cell.angle_gamma   90.00
#
_symmetry.space_group_name_H-M   'P 1'
#
loop_
_entity.id
_entity.type
_entity.pdbx_description
1 polymer ?
#
loop_
_entity_poly.entity_id
_entity_poly.type
_entity_poly.pdbx_seq_one_letter_code
_entity_poly.pdbx_strand_id
1 'polypeptide(L)'
;MFLQPYNCVLCIELQEEDRFHLFFNCPFSQACWIFLGINWDTSLDYGQMILKARQEFGKVFFREIVIIACWAIWCYRNNIIFDRASLSFAAWRGLFEKDMKLVTLRVKPSLKDKILLWLSSL
;
A
#
# COMPACT_ATOMS: atom_id res chain seq x y z
N MET A 1 34.83 -3.19 -3.11
CA MET A 1 33.43 -2.96 -3.53
C MET A 1 32.60 -2.84 -2.26
N PHE A 2 32.15 -1.63 -1.91
CA PHE A 2 31.21 -1.44 -0.81
C PHE A 2 29.81 -1.64 -1.36
N LEU A 3 29.08 -2.63 -0.85
CA LEU A 3 27.65 -2.77 -1.15
C LEU A 3 26.89 -1.70 -0.37
N GLN A 4 25.91 -1.07 -1.01
CA GLN A 4 25.04 -0.13 -0.31
C GLN A 4 24.26 -0.86 0.79
N PRO A 5 23.90 -0.17 1.89
CA PRO A 5 23.08 -0.76 2.94
C PRO A 5 21.74 -1.23 2.35
N TYR A 6 21.27 -2.41 2.74
CA TYR A 6 19.96 -2.94 2.36
C TYR A 6 18.81 -2.27 3.14
N ASN A 7 18.99 -1.02 3.53
CA ASN A 7 18.04 -0.29 4.36
C ASN A 7 16.83 0.11 3.53
N CYS A 8 15.66 0.11 4.15
CA CYS A 8 14.44 0.53 3.49
C CYS A 8 14.52 2.02 3.12
N VAL A 9 14.43 2.31 1.83
CA VAL A 9 14.48 3.69 1.29
C VAL A 9 13.23 4.50 1.61
N LEU A 10 12.18 3.86 2.12
CA LEU A 10 10.93 4.49 2.50
C LEU A 10 10.93 5.10 3.91
N CYS A 11 11.94 4.80 4.74
CA CYS A 11 12.01 5.32 6.10
C CYS A 11 13.43 5.78 6.48
N ILE A 12 13.52 6.57 7.55
CA ILE A 12 14.79 7.09 8.08
C ILE A 12 15.36 6.25 9.22
N GLU A 13 14.69 5.15 9.58
CA GLU A 13 15.01 4.32 10.75
C GLU A 13 16.21 3.39 10.51
N LEU A 14 16.81 3.45 9.31
CA LEU A 14 17.93 2.61 8.88
C LEU A 14 17.68 1.11 9.10
N GLN A 15 16.41 0.70 9.09
CA GLN A 15 16.00 -0.70 9.20
C GLN A 15 16.26 -1.41 7.87
N GLU A 16 16.74 -2.66 7.96
CA GLU A 16 16.89 -3.52 6.79
C GLU A 16 15.53 -3.75 6.13
N GLU A 17 15.48 -3.65 4.81
CA GLU A 17 14.27 -3.89 4.05
C GLU A 17 14.04 -5.39 3.88
N ASP A 18 13.02 -5.90 4.57
CA ASP A 18 12.39 -7.16 4.23
C ASP A 18 10.95 -6.94 3.75
N ARG A 19 10.27 -8.01 3.32
CA ARG A 19 8.89 -7.93 2.85
C ARG A 19 7.93 -7.46 3.94
N PHE A 20 8.15 -7.86 5.19
CA PHE A 20 7.27 -7.50 6.29
C PHE A 20 7.44 -6.03 6.67
N HIS A 21 8.68 -5.55 6.75
CA HIS A 21 8.99 -4.15 6.95
C HIS A 21 8.43 -3.32 5.81
N LEU A 22 8.74 -3.64 4.56
CA LEU A 22 8.31 -2.85 3.40
C LEU A 22 6.79 -2.67 3.37
N PHE A 23 6.01 -3.71 3.65
CA PHE A 23 4.55 -3.64 3.53
C PHE A 23 3.82 -3.30 4.83
N PHE A 24 4.34 -3.60 6.02
CA PHE A 24 3.57 -3.52 7.26
C PHE A 24 4.22 -2.69 8.37
N ASN A 25 5.54 -2.77 8.58
CA ASN A 25 6.19 -2.05 9.69
C ASN A 25 6.78 -0.70 9.28
N CYS A 26 7.10 -0.50 8.00
CA CYS A 26 7.68 0.76 7.53
C CYS A 26 6.72 1.92 7.85
N PRO A 27 7.17 3.00 8.52
CA PRO A 27 6.31 4.14 8.87
C PRO A 27 5.59 4.75 7.67
N PHE A 28 6.25 4.78 6.51
CA PHE A 28 5.62 5.25 5.27
C PHE A 28 4.45 4.35 4.85
N SER A 29 4.66 3.02 4.84
CA SER A 29 3.62 2.05 4.50
C SER A 29 2.48 2.06 5.53
N GLN A 30 2.78 2.25 6.81
CA GLN A 30 1.74 2.44 7.83
C GLN A 30 0.88 3.67 7.54
N ALA A 31 1.48 4.80 7.17
CA ALA A 31 0.73 5.98 6.75
C ALA A 31 -0.15 5.70 5.52
N CYS A 32 0.34 4.92 4.55
CA CYS A 32 -0.46 4.45 3.42
C CYS A 32 -1.69 3.66 3.87
N TRP A 33 -1.54 2.71 4.79
CA TRP A 33 -2.66 1.89 5.26
C TRP A 33 -3.66 2.67 6.11
N ILE A 34 -3.17 3.56 6.99
CA ILE A 34 -4.01 4.46 7.79
C ILE A 34 -4.89 5.31 6.89
N PHE A 35 -4.32 5.89 5.82
CA PHE A 35 -5.08 6.66 4.84
C PHE A 35 -6.17 5.83 4.15
N LEU A 36 -5.92 4.55 3.88
CA LEU A 36 -6.90 3.64 3.29
C LEU A 36 -7.92 3.10 4.30
N GLY A 37 -7.79 3.45 5.58
CA GLY A 37 -8.64 2.94 6.66
C GLY A 37 -8.42 1.46 6.95
N ILE A 38 -7.19 0.97 6.76
CA ILE A 38 -6.78 -0.41 7.04
C ILE A 38 -5.75 -0.39 8.17
N ASN A 39 -6.03 -1.10 9.25
CA ASN A 39 -5.08 -1.29 10.34
C ASN A 39 -4.64 -2.75 10.36
N TRP A 40 -3.33 -2.98 10.29
CA TRP A 40 -2.76 -4.32 10.35
C TRP A 40 -2.37 -4.67 11.77
N ASP A 41 -2.85 -5.82 12.26
CA ASP A 41 -2.43 -6.38 13.54
C ASP A 41 -1.21 -7.27 13.36
N THR A 42 -0.02 -6.67 13.47
CA THR A 42 1.27 -7.32 13.27
C THR A 42 1.65 -8.29 14.38
N SER A 43 0.82 -8.45 15.42
CA SER A 43 0.99 -9.47 16.46
C SER A 43 0.44 -10.85 16.04
N LEU A 44 -0.34 -10.90 14.96
CA LEU A 44 -0.96 -12.11 14.42
C LEU A 44 -0.10 -12.73 13.31
N ASP A 45 -0.36 -14.00 13.00
CA ASP A 45 0.16 -14.58 11.75
C ASP A 45 -0.47 -13.92 10.52
N TYR A 46 0.22 -13.99 9.37
CA TYR A 46 -0.22 -13.35 8.13
C TYR A 46 -1.66 -13.67 7.72
N GLY A 47 -2.09 -14.92 7.88
CA GLY A 47 -3.43 -15.34 7.49
C GLY A 47 -4.49 -14.71 8.39
N GLN A 48 -4.29 -14.77 9.70
CA GLN A 48 -5.16 -14.15 10.69
C GLN A 48 -5.20 -12.63 10.56
N MET A 49 -4.04 -12.00 10.34
CA MET A 49 -3.90 -10.57 10.13
C MET A 49 -4.74 -10.09 8.92
N ILE A 50 -4.67 -10.83 7.80
CA ILE A 50 -5.47 -10.52 6.59
C ILE A 50 -6.97 -10.74 6.83
N LEU A 51 -7.34 -11.81 7.53
CA LEU A 51 -8.74 -12.10 7.83
C LEU A 51 -9.34 -11.02 8.74
N LYS A 52 -8.63 -10.60 9.78
CA LYS A 52 -9.04 -9.53 10.69
C LYS A 52 -9.22 -8.21 9.95
N ALA A 53 -8.20 -7.77 9.20
CA ALA A 53 -8.26 -6.54 8.42
C ALA A 53 -9.42 -6.55 7.39
N ARG A 54 -9.68 -7.69 6.75
CA ARG A 54 -10.81 -7.86 5.82
C ARG A 54 -12.15 -7.69 6.51
N GLN A 55 -12.32 -8.28 7.70
CA GLN A 55 -13.54 -8.19 8.49
C GLN A 55 -13.79 -6.74 8.95
N GLU A 56 -12.75 -6.07 9.44
CA GLU A 56 -12.83 -4.68 9.90
C GLU A 56 -13.08 -3.69 8.76
N PHE A 57 -12.46 -3.88 7.59
CA PHE A 57 -12.66 -3.01 6.43
C PHE A 57 -14.10 -3.07 5.90
N GLY A 58 -14.73 -4.25 5.97
CA GLY A 58 -16.17 -4.46 5.75
C GLY A 58 -16.67 -4.30 4.30
N LYS A 59 -15.79 -3.96 3.34
CA LYS A 59 -16.19 -3.74 1.93
C LYS A 59 -15.73 -4.88 1.02
N VAL A 60 -16.59 -5.21 0.06
CA VAL A 60 -16.42 -6.35 -0.86
C VAL A 60 -15.18 -6.25 -1.78
N PHE A 61 -14.60 -5.05 -1.92
CA PHE A 61 -13.43 -4.77 -2.75
C PHE A 61 -12.12 -4.65 -1.95
N PHE A 62 -12.09 -5.14 -0.69
CA PHE A 62 -10.91 -5.13 0.17
C PHE A 62 -9.65 -5.66 -0.54
N ARG A 63 -9.79 -6.79 -1.24
CA ARG A 63 -8.67 -7.45 -1.92
C ARG A 63 -8.06 -6.56 -3.00
N GLU A 64 -8.89 -5.91 -3.79
CA GLU A 64 -8.47 -4.99 -4.84
C GLU A 64 -7.69 -3.81 -4.24
N ILE A 65 -8.15 -3.25 -3.11
CA ILE A 65 -7.42 -2.16 -2.41
C ILE A 65 -6.06 -2.64 -1.93
N VAL A 66 -6.01 -3.77 -1.21
CA VAL A 66 -4.75 -4.28 -0.65
C VAL A 66 -3.73 -4.58 -1.75
N ILE A 67 -4.15 -5.23 -2.84
CA ILE A 67 -3.26 -5.55 -3.96
C ILE A 67 -2.69 -4.27 -4.58
N ILE A 68 -3.54 -3.28 -4.87
CA ILE A 68 -3.10 -2.05 -5.53
C ILE A 68 -2.29 -1.15 -4.59
N ALA A 69 -2.60 -1.12 -3.29
CA ALA A 69 -1.80 -0.41 -2.31
C ALA A 69 -0.39 -1.02 -2.17
N CYS A 70 -0.27 -2.34 -2.06
CA CYS A 70 1.03 -3.02 -2.06
C CYS A 70 1.80 -2.76 -3.37
N TRP A 71 1.12 -2.83 -4.51
CA TRP A 71 1.73 -2.51 -5.81
C TRP A 71 2.24 -1.06 -5.86
N ALA A 72 1.43 -0.09 -5.41
CA ALA A 72 1.82 1.31 -5.36
C ALA A 72 2.99 1.55 -4.41
N ILE A 73 3.03 0.89 -3.24
CA ILE A 73 4.18 0.94 -2.32
C ILE A 73 5.45 0.42 -3.03
N TRP A 74 5.36 -0.74 -3.67
CA TRP A 74 6.48 -1.36 -4.39
C TRP A 74 6.99 -0.48 -5.53
N CYS A 75 6.10 0.02 -6.38
CA CYS A 75 6.44 0.93 -7.48
C CYS A 75 7.06 2.23 -6.96
N TYR A 76 6.49 2.81 -5.91
CA TYR A 76 6.99 4.04 -5.34
C TYR A 76 8.40 3.87 -4.74
N ARG A 77 8.64 2.78 -4.01
CA ARG A 77 9.97 2.38 -3.53
C ARG A 77 10.97 2.25 -4.68
N ASN A 78 10.57 1.64 -5.79
CA ASN A 78 11.42 1.51 -6.97
C ASN A 78 11.72 2.86 -7.63
N ASN A 79 10.76 3.78 -7.69
CA ASN A 79 11.02 5.14 -8.22
C ASN A 79 12.05 5.91 -7.38
N ILE A 80 12.08 5.70 -6.06
CA ILE A 80 13.12 6.31 -5.21
C ILE A 80 14.50 5.75 -5.56
N ILE A 81 14.61 4.43 -5.76
CA ILE A 81 15.88 3.76 -6.05
C ILE A 81 16.39 4.05 -7.46
N PHE A 82 15.52 3.95 -8.46
CA PHE A 82 15.92 3.98 -9.86
C PHE A 82 15.76 5.36 -10.51
N ASP A 83 14.77 6.14 -10.08
CA ASP A 83 14.43 7.43 -10.69
C ASP A 83 14.76 8.64 -9.80
N ARG A 84 15.40 8.41 -8.65
CA ARG A 84 15.78 9.45 -7.67
C ARG A 84 14.60 10.30 -7.19
N ALA A 85 13.41 9.70 -7.13
CA ALA A 85 12.24 10.34 -6.55
C ALA A 85 12.48 10.66 -5.06
N SER A 86 11.90 11.74 -4.56
CA SER A 86 11.91 12.09 -3.14
C SER A 86 10.72 11.48 -2.40
N LEU A 87 10.89 11.18 -1.11
CA LEU A 87 9.78 10.77 -0.23
C LEU A 87 8.64 11.78 -0.23
N SER A 88 7.44 11.30 -0.55
CA SER A 88 6.24 12.09 -0.81
C SER A 88 5.02 11.17 -0.76
N PHE A 89 4.24 11.32 0.30
CA PHE A 89 2.97 10.63 0.45
C PHE A 89 1.99 10.94 -0.70
N ALA A 90 1.97 12.20 -1.15
CA ALA A 90 1.13 12.64 -2.26
C ALA A 90 1.49 11.94 -3.58
N ALA A 91 2.78 11.71 -3.84
CA ALA A 91 3.22 10.99 -5.03
C ALA A 91 2.76 9.52 -5.01
N TRP A 92 2.89 8.84 -3.88
CA TRP A 92 2.34 7.50 -3.70
C TRP A 92 0.81 7.47 -3.85
N ARG A 93 0.09 8.42 -3.23
CA ARG A 93 -1.37 8.52 -3.34
C ARG A 93 -1.80 8.67 -4.80
N GLY A 94 -1.10 9.50 -5.57
CA GLY A 94 -1.34 9.66 -7.01
C GLY A 94 -1.15 8.38 -7.82
N LEU A 95 -0.11 7.58 -7.51
CA LEU A 95 0.11 6.26 -8.12
C LEU A 95 -1.03 5.30 -7.76
N PHE A 96 -1.38 5.22 -6.48
CA PHE A 96 -2.47 4.37 -5.99
C PHE A 96 -3.81 4.71 -6.67
N GLU A 97 -4.20 5.99 -6.69
CA GLU A 97 -5.46 6.42 -7.31
C GLU A 97 -5.49 6.16 -8.81
N LYS A 98 -4.37 6.37 -9.51
CA LYS A 98 -4.23 6.05 -10.94
C LYS A 98 -4.47 4.57 -11.19
N ASP A 99 -3.80 3.69 -10.44
CA ASP A 99 -3.90 2.24 -10.66
C ASP A 99 -5.27 1.70 -10.22
N MET A 100 -5.86 2.27 -9.16
CA MET A 100 -7.23 1.96 -8.77
C MET A 100 -8.24 2.33 -9.85
N LYS A 101 -8.08 3.49 -10.50
CA LYS A 101 -8.94 3.87 -11.66
C LYS A 101 -8.80 2.85 -12.80
N LEU A 102 -7.61 2.32 -13.06
CA LEU A 102 -7.43 1.25 -14.07
C LEU A 102 -8.16 -0.05 -13.67
N VAL A 103 -8.16 -0.43 -12.39
CA VAL A 103 -8.95 -1.57 -11.91
C VAL A 103 -10.44 -1.38 -12.18
N THR A 104 -10.96 -0.15 -12.03
CA THR A 104 -12.38 0.12 -12.29
C THR A 104 -12.82 -0.16 -13.74
N LEU A 105 -11.88 -0.22 -14.69
CA LEU A 105 -12.16 -0.55 -16.09
C LEU A 105 -12.37 -2.06 -16.33
N ARG A 106 -11.94 -2.92 -15.40
CA ARG A 106 -11.93 -4.38 -15.57
C ARG A 106 -12.87 -5.13 -14.62
N VAL A 107 -13.30 -4.49 -13.54
CA VAL A 107 -14.25 -5.08 -12.59
C VAL A 107 -15.69 -4.99 -13.08
N LYS A 108 -16.59 -5.78 -12.48
CA LYS A 108 -18.03 -5.71 -12.74
C LYS A 108 -18.56 -4.30 -12.47
N PRO A 109 -19.56 -3.81 -13.23
CA PRO A 109 -20.13 -2.46 -13.03
C PRO A 109 -20.57 -2.18 -11.59
N SER A 110 -21.23 -3.15 -10.95
CA SER A 110 -21.68 -3.02 -9.54
C SER A 110 -20.54 -2.90 -8.53
N LEU A 111 -19.32 -3.34 -8.87
CA LEU A 111 -18.13 -3.17 -8.05
C LEU A 111 -17.41 -1.85 -8.37
N LYS A 112 -17.39 -1.47 -9.66
CA LYS A 112 -16.85 -0.19 -10.13
C LYS A 112 -17.46 0.99 -9.37
N ASP A 113 -18.80 1.06 -9.30
CA ASP A 113 -19.47 2.19 -8.66
C ASP A 113 -19.15 2.28 -7.16
N LYS A 114 -19.06 1.13 -6.49
CA LYS A 114 -18.67 1.04 -5.07
C LYS A 114 -17.23 1.50 -4.84
N ILE A 115 -16.30 1.12 -5.72
CA ILE A 115 -14.90 1.55 -5.65
C ILE A 115 -14.79 3.05 -5.90
N LEU A 116 -15.45 3.58 -6.94
CA LEU A 116 -15.39 5.01 -7.26
C LEU A 116 -15.96 5.88 -6.14
N LEU A 117 -17.10 5.48 -5.56
CA LEU A 117 -17.71 6.17 -4.42
C LEU A 117 -16.78 6.18 -3.21
N TRP A 118 -16.10 5.06 -2.94
CA TRP A 118 -15.14 5.00 -1.85
C TRP A 118 -13.89 5.84 -2.14
N LEU A 119 -13.33 5.78 -3.35
CA LEU A 119 -12.18 6.61 -3.73
C LEU A 119 -12.45 8.12 -3.59
N SER A 120 -13.67 8.59 -3.89
CA SER A 120 -14.02 10.00 -3.72
C SER A 120 -14.22 10.41 -2.26
N SER A 121 -14.24 9.45 -1.32
CA SER A 121 -14.34 9.69 0.12
C SER A 121 -13.00 9.68 0.86
N LEU A 122 -11.90 9.38 0.16
CA LEU A 122 -10.51 9.38 0.66
C LEU A 122 -9.84 10.76 0.55
#